data_AF-A0A925JHG8-F1
#
_entry.id   AF-A0A925JHG8-F1
#
_cell.length_a   1.000
_cell.length_b   1.000
_cell.length_c   1.000
_cell.angle_alpha   90.00
_cell.angle_beta   90.00
_cell.angle_gamma   90.00
#
_symmetry.space_group_name_H-M   'P 1'
#
loop_
_entity.id
_entity.type
_entity.pdbx_description
1 polymer ?
#
loop_
_entity_poly.entity_id
_entity_poly.type
_entity_poly.pdbx_seq_one_letter_code
_entity_poly.pdbx_strand_id
1 'polypeptide(L)'
;MSATSPGLKPAKITIPVLPKPSIPFVAVVPPSLILQGWRVSPISATKPDANQELAANDQNSWAPTRAGQLQNLTNGKFVVYRTSFTPFADQQKVGGQLLLKRVTGKAEVYLDKKLIATKTNAAAADLKVIIPPGNGERTLSVLIESETGQRAGFGGIVTVQ
;
A
#
# COMPACT_ATOMS: atom_id res chain seq x y z
N MET A 1 53.30 -19.29 35.92
CA MET A 1 54.62 -19.94 36.01
C MET A 1 55.35 -19.66 34.71
N SER A 2 56.49 -18.98 34.77
CA SER A 2 57.23 -18.54 33.58
C SER A 2 58.66 -19.06 33.67
N ALA A 3 59.09 -19.83 32.67
CA ALA A 3 60.49 -20.24 32.49
C ALA A 3 61.19 -19.22 31.59
N THR A 4 62.40 -18.77 31.96
CA THR A 4 63.21 -17.85 31.14
C THR A 4 64.60 -18.45 30.93
N SER A 5 65.10 -18.38 29.69
CA SER A 5 66.43 -18.84 29.29
C SER A 5 67.20 -17.66 28.68
N PRO A 6 68.47 -17.40 29.05
CA PRO A 6 69.26 -16.32 28.47
C PRO A 6 69.73 -16.70 27.06
N GLY A 7 69.31 -15.96 26.03
CA GLY A 7 69.87 -16.08 24.67
C GLY A 7 68.89 -15.97 23.50
N LEU A 8 67.57 -16.00 23.73
CA LEU A 8 66.60 -15.81 22.63
C LEU A 8 66.13 -14.36 22.52
N LYS A 9 66.41 -13.75 21.37
CA LYS A 9 65.76 -12.49 20.97
C LYS A 9 64.25 -12.75 20.83
N PRO A 10 63.38 -11.89 21.39
CA PRO A 10 61.94 -12.04 21.23
C PRO A 10 61.57 -11.90 19.75
N ALA A 11 60.97 -12.94 19.17
CA ALA A 11 60.38 -12.87 17.84
C ALA A 11 58.93 -12.41 17.97
N LYS A 12 58.63 -11.22 17.46
CA LYS A 12 57.28 -10.65 17.45
C LYS A 12 56.63 -11.03 16.12
N ILE A 13 55.66 -11.96 16.16
CA ILE A 13 54.86 -12.31 14.98
C ILE A 13 53.70 -11.31 14.90
N THR A 14 53.69 -10.49 13.86
CA THR A 14 52.55 -9.63 13.52
C THR A 14 51.75 -10.31 12.43
N ILE A 15 50.53 -10.73 12.75
CA ILE A 15 49.59 -11.29 11.76
C ILE A 15 48.90 -10.10 11.07
N PRO A 16 49.13 -9.85 9.78
CA PRO A 16 48.39 -8.80 9.08
C PRO A 16 46.94 -9.26 8.89
N VAL A 17 46.01 -8.61 9.59
CA VAL A 17 44.57 -8.72 9.29
C VAL A 17 44.32 -7.91 8.04
N LEU A 18 44.19 -8.57 6.89
CA LEU A 18 43.75 -7.93 5.66
C LEU A 18 42.26 -7.57 5.82
N PRO A 19 41.87 -6.28 5.75
CA PRO A 19 40.47 -5.89 5.78
C PRO A 19 39.78 -6.46 4.54
N LYS A 20 38.93 -7.46 4.73
CA LYS A 20 38.05 -7.98 3.68
C LYS A 20 36.91 -6.97 3.47
N PRO A 21 36.56 -6.60 2.23
CA PRO A 21 35.38 -5.79 1.98
C PRO A 21 34.14 -6.48 2.57
N SER A 22 33.30 -5.69 3.24
CA SER A 22 32.02 -6.18 3.79
C SER A 22 31.23 -6.89 2.70
N ILE A 23 30.66 -8.05 3.04
CA ILE A 23 29.79 -8.79 2.15
C ILE A 23 28.58 -7.88 1.85
N PRO A 24 28.16 -7.70 0.58
CA PRO A 24 26.99 -6.90 0.28
C PRO A 24 25.76 -7.45 1.04
N PHE A 25 25.27 -6.67 2.00
CA PHE A 25 24.05 -6.95 2.73
C PHE A 25 22.86 -6.50 1.88
N VAL A 26 21.97 -7.43 1.57
CA VAL A 26 20.67 -7.11 0.97
C VAL A 26 19.71 -6.84 2.11
N ALA A 27 19.20 -5.61 2.22
CA ALA A 27 18.18 -5.28 3.20
C ALA A 27 16.95 -6.18 2.99
N VAL A 28 16.42 -6.76 4.08
CA VAL A 28 15.17 -7.52 4.05
C VAL A 28 14.05 -6.56 3.63
N VAL A 29 13.45 -6.80 2.47
CA VAL A 29 12.28 -6.05 2.02
C VAL A 29 11.04 -6.67 2.66
N PRO A 30 10.27 -5.94 3.48
CA PRO A 30 9.03 -6.47 4.05
C PRO A 30 8.05 -6.85 2.92
N PRO A 31 7.28 -7.94 3.09
CA PRO A 31 6.38 -8.43 2.06
C PRO A 31 5.26 -7.41 1.80
N SER A 32 5.06 -7.05 0.53
CA SER A 32 3.96 -6.18 0.10
C SER A 32 2.71 -7.01 -0.23
N LEU A 33 1.57 -6.70 0.38
CA LEU A 33 0.28 -7.29 0.06
C LEU A 33 -0.36 -6.55 -1.10
N ILE A 34 -0.61 -7.22 -2.23
CA ILE A 34 -1.35 -6.65 -3.36
C ILE A 34 -2.85 -6.77 -3.08
N LEU A 35 -3.58 -5.66 -3.13
CA LEU A 35 -5.03 -5.65 -2.92
C LEU A 35 -5.77 -6.05 -4.20
N GLN A 36 -6.54 -7.12 -4.11
CA GLN A 36 -7.33 -7.70 -5.19
C GLN A 36 -8.83 -7.65 -4.86
N GLY A 37 -9.69 -8.32 -5.62
CA GLY A 37 -11.12 -8.46 -5.29
C GLY A 37 -11.91 -7.14 -5.33
N TRP A 38 -11.46 -6.18 -6.12
CA TRP A 38 -12.10 -4.86 -6.18
C TRP A 38 -13.50 -4.93 -6.77
N ARG A 39 -14.41 -4.17 -6.18
CA ARG A 39 -15.71 -3.85 -6.73
C ARG A 39 -15.81 -2.35 -6.97
N VAL A 40 -16.63 -1.96 -7.94
CA VAL A 40 -16.85 -0.57 -8.32
C VAL A 40 -18.35 -0.25 -8.31
N SER A 41 -18.73 0.88 -7.74
CA SER A 41 -20.10 1.36 -7.72
C SER A 41 -20.56 1.78 -9.13
N PRO A 42 -21.89 1.93 -9.34
CA PRO A 42 -22.38 2.69 -10.47
C PRO A 42 -21.81 4.12 -10.44
N ILE A 43 -21.66 4.71 -11.61
CA ILE A 43 -21.21 6.10 -11.74
C ILE A 43 -22.33 7.02 -11.25
N SER A 44 -22.00 7.96 -10.38
CA SER A 44 -22.94 8.91 -9.80
C SER A 44 -22.66 10.35 -10.25
N ALA A 45 -23.72 11.12 -10.45
CA ALA A 45 -23.63 12.55 -10.75
C ALA A 45 -23.35 13.38 -9.48
N THR A 46 -23.85 12.94 -8.32
CA THR A 46 -23.61 13.54 -7.01
C THR A 46 -22.65 12.69 -6.19
N LYS A 47 -21.97 13.30 -5.21
CA LYS A 47 -21.04 12.59 -4.33
C LYS A 47 -21.79 11.52 -3.50
N PRO A 48 -21.56 10.21 -3.74
CA PRO A 48 -22.18 9.16 -2.94
C PRO A 48 -21.49 9.03 -1.58
N ASP A 49 -22.16 8.41 -0.62
CA ASP A 49 -21.51 7.99 0.62
C ASP A 49 -20.56 6.81 0.34
N ALA A 50 -19.25 7.04 0.50
CA ALA A 50 -18.22 6.01 0.34
C ALA A 50 -18.36 4.86 1.35
N ASN A 51 -19.08 5.09 2.44
CA ASN A 51 -19.31 4.17 3.54
C ASN A 51 -20.67 3.47 3.49
N GLN A 52 -21.45 3.68 2.42
CA GLN A 52 -22.76 3.04 2.27
C GLN A 52 -22.65 1.53 2.47
N GLU A 53 -23.54 0.99 3.28
CA GLU A 53 -23.59 -0.44 3.55
C GLU A 53 -24.14 -1.15 2.31
N LEU A 54 -23.40 -2.17 1.87
CA LEU A 54 -23.91 -3.09 0.86
C LEU A 54 -24.50 -4.25 1.63
N ALA A 55 -25.76 -4.58 1.34
CA ALA A 55 -26.38 -5.73 1.96
C ALA A 55 -25.59 -7.01 1.59
N ALA A 56 -25.55 -8.00 2.47
CA ALA A 56 -24.79 -9.24 2.22
C ALA A 56 -25.26 -9.99 0.96
N ASN A 57 -26.51 -9.77 0.55
CA ASN A 57 -27.14 -10.30 -0.66
C ASN A 57 -27.08 -9.33 -1.86
N ASP A 58 -26.45 -8.17 -1.73
CA ASP A 58 -26.27 -7.21 -2.82
C ASP A 58 -25.15 -7.66 -3.76
N GLN A 59 -25.46 -8.71 -4.54
CA GLN A 59 -24.55 -9.25 -5.54
C GLN A 59 -24.48 -8.38 -6.81
N ASN A 60 -25.44 -7.48 -7.03
CA ASN A 60 -25.66 -6.86 -8.34
C ASN A 60 -25.38 -5.35 -8.40
N SER A 61 -25.36 -4.62 -7.28
CA SER A 61 -25.24 -3.16 -7.36
C SER A 61 -23.82 -2.70 -7.73
N TRP A 62 -22.79 -3.48 -7.41
CA TRP A 62 -21.39 -3.13 -7.67
C TRP A 62 -20.73 -4.13 -8.59
N ALA A 63 -20.12 -3.66 -9.67
CA ALA A 63 -19.46 -4.52 -10.65
C ALA A 63 -18.06 -4.95 -10.17
N PRO A 64 -17.59 -6.17 -10.48
CA PRO A 64 -16.20 -6.54 -10.26
C PRO A 64 -15.28 -5.68 -11.14
N THR A 65 -14.13 -5.29 -10.60
CA THR A 65 -13.12 -4.52 -11.34
C THR A 65 -11.71 -4.94 -10.92
N ARG A 66 -10.70 -4.40 -11.61
CA ARG A 66 -9.29 -4.62 -11.28
C ARG A 66 -8.58 -3.28 -11.09
N ALA A 67 -7.70 -3.21 -10.11
CA ALA A 67 -6.73 -2.12 -10.04
C ALA A 67 -5.86 -2.11 -11.31
N GLY A 68 -5.54 -0.93 -11.84
CA GLY A 68 -4.86 -0.76 -13.12
C GLY A 68 -5.78 -0.45 -14.30
N GLN A 69 -7.10 -0.61 -14.14
CA GLN A 69 -8.09 -0.27 -15.17
C GLN A 69 -8.89 0.98 -14.78
N LEU A 70 -8.68 2.07 -15.51
CA LEU A 70 -9.45 3.30 -15.33
C LEU A 70 -10.90 3.11 -15.81
N GLN A 71 -11.85 3.70 -15.09
CA GLN A 71 -13.27 3.73 -15.45
C GLN A 71 -13.58 4.96 -16.29
N ASN A 72 -14.41 4.80 -17.31
CA ASN A 72 -14.88 5.93 -18.12
C ASN A 72 -16.13 6.52 -17.49
N LEU A 73 -16.07 7.77 -17.01
CA LEU A 73 -17.17 8.39 -16.30
C LEU A 73 -18.17 9.05 -17.25
N THR A 74 -18.96 8.27 -17.99
CA THR A 74 -19.78 8.77 -19.10
C THR A 74 -20.97 9.64 -18.70
N ASN A 75 -21.58 9.39 -17.54
CA ASN A 75 -22.81 10.07 -17.08
C ASN A 75 -22.75 10.54 -15.61
N GLY A 76 -21.57 10.87 -15.12
CA GLY A 76 -21.39 11.37 -13.77
C GLY A 76 -19.94 11.68 -13.49
N LYS A 77 -19.67 12.08 -12.25
CA LYS A 77 -18.36 12.54 -11.82
C LYS A 77 -17.75 11.67 -10.74
N PHE A 78 -18.55 10.82 -10.10
CA PHE A 78 -18.16 10.08 -8.92
C PHE A 78 -18.27 8.58 -9.15
N VAL A 79 -17.30 7.85 -8.58
CA VAL A 79 -17.31 6.40 -8.52
C VAL A 79 -16.62 5.95 -7.24
N VAL A 80 -17.09 4.87 -6.62
CA VAL A 80 -16.47 4.29 -5.43
C VAL A 80 -15.87 2.93 -5.77
N TYR A 81 -14.62 2.72 -5.38
CA TYR A 81 -13.96 1.42 -5.41
C TYR A 81 -13.95 0.85 -4.00
N ARG A 82 -14.22 -0.44 -3.84
CA ARG A 82 -14.15 -1.11 -2.55
C ARG A 82 -13.49 -2.47 -2.65
N THR A 83 -12.70 -2.80 -1.65
CA THR A 83 -12.15 -4.15 -1.45
C THR A 83 -12.06 -4.46 0.05
N SER A 84 -12.03 -5.74 0.37
CA SER A 84 -11.71 -6.24 1.71
C SER A 84 -10.41 -7.02 1.67
N PHE A 85 -9.61 -6.90 2.73
CA PHE A 85 -8.32 -7.57 2.82
C PHE A 85 -7.93 -7.79 4.28
N THR A 86 -7.10 -8.80 4.53
CA THR A 86 -6.48 -9.02 5.85
C THR A 86 -5.01 -8.63 5.75
N PRO A 87 -4.55 -7.58 6.47
CA PRO A 87 -3.14 -7.20 6.48
C PRO A 87 -2.25 -8.35 7.01
N PHE A 88 -0.96 -8.34 6.67
CA PHE A 88 -0.04 -9.32 7.26
C PHE A 88 0.14 -9.10 8.77
N ALA A 89 0.55 -10.15 9.49
CA ALA A 89 0.62 -10.13 10.96
C ALA A 89 1.41 -8.93 11.52
N ASP A 90 2.51 -8.54 10.88
CA ASP A 90 3.28 -7.38 11.31
C ASP A 90 2.53 -6.06 11.03
N GLN A 91 1.90 -5.94 9.86
CA GLN A 91 1.07 -4.79 9.51
C GLN A 91 -0.14 -4.64 10.47
N GLN A 92 -0.71 -5.74 10.93
CA GLN A 92 -1.78 -5.72 11.94
C GLN A 92 -1.26 -5.17 13.29
N LYS A 93 -0.01 -5.45 13.66
CA LYS A 93 0.60 -5.02 14.93
C LYS A 93 1.09 -3.58 14.92
N VAL A 94 1.77 -3.15 13.85
CA VAL A 94 2.46 -1.84 13.79
C VAL A 94 1.83 -0.85 12.81
N GLY A 95 0.85 -1.27 12.02
CA GLY A 95 0.33 -0.51 10.90
C GLY A 95 1.19 -0.69 9.65
N GLY A 96 0.92 0.12 8.63
CA GLY A 96 1.62 0.01 7.35
C GLY A 96 1.40 1.22 6.45
N GLN A 97 1.86 1.11 5.22
CA GLN A 97 1.66 2.10 4.16
C GLN A 97 0.81 1.51 3.04
N LEU A 98 -0.34 2.12 2.81
CA LEU A 98 -1.14 1.91 1.61
C LEU A 98 -0.56 2.75 0.46
N LEU A 99 -0.25 2.10 -0.65
CA LEU A 99 0.21 2.73 -1.88
C LEU A 99 -0.80 2.48 -2.99
N LEU A 100 -1.46 3.55 -3.46
CA LEU A 100 -2.33 3.52 -4.62
C LEU A 100 -1.56 4.11 -5.81
N LYS A 101 -1.21 3.26 -6.79
CA LYS A 101 -0.44 3.70 -7.96
C LYS A 101 -1.31 4.47 -8.96
N ARG A 102 -0.78 5.61 -9.44
CA ARG A 102 -1.35 6.42 -10.53
C ARG A 102 -2.85 6.70 -10.35
N VAL A 103 -3.24 7.24 -9.21
CA VAL A 103 -4.63 7.67 -8.94
C VAL A 103 -4.95 8.86 -9.85
N THR A 104 -5.88 8.66 -10.78
CA THR A 104 -6.37 9.67 -11.72
C THR A 104 -7.74 10.16 -11.27
N GLY A 105 -7.89 11.47 -11.10
CA GLY A 105 -9.02 12.11 -10.41
C GLY A 105 -8.66 12.55 -8.99
N LYS A 106 -9.54 13.35 -8.38
CA LYS A 106 -9.51 13.63 -6.94
C LYS A 106 -9.95 12.37 -6.20
N ALA A 107 -9.47 12.15 -4.99
CA ALA A 107 -9.78 10.93 -4.25
C ALA A 107 -9.96 11.17 -2.75
N GLU A 108 -10.83 10.37 -2.14
CA GLU A 108 -10.99 10.24 -0.70
C GLU A 108 -10.84 8.77 -0.33
N VAL A 109 -9.95 8.48 0.62
CA VAL A 109 -9.60 7.12 1.01
C VAL A 109 -10.13 6.85 2.39
N TYR A 110 -10.95 5.82 2.52
CA TYR A 110 -11.59 5.40 3.75
C TYR A 110 -11.16 3.99 4.12
N LEU A 111 -10.73 3.82 5.37
CA LEU A 111 -10.42 2.52 5.96
C LEU A 111 -11.42 2.27 7.09
N ASP A 112 -12.19 1.20 6.99
CA ASP A 112 -13.23 0.80 7.96
C ASP A 112 -14.16 1.97 8.30
N LYS A 113 -14.69 2.59 7.23
CA LYS A 113 -15.58 3.74 7.27
C LYS A 113 -14.95 5.06 7.75
N LYS A 114 -13.66 5.09 8.10
CA LYS A 114 -12.95 6.31 8.54
C LYS A 114 -12.12 6.90 7.40
N LEU A 115 -12.28 8.19 7.14
CA LEU A 115 -11.44 8.93 6.19
C LEU A 115 -9.99 8.98 6.71
N ILE A 116 -9.04 8.51 5.91
CA ILE A 116 -7.61 8.47 6.24
C ILE A 116 -6.72 9.29 5.28
N ALA A 117 -7.22 9.63 4.09
CA ALA A 117 -6.52 10.54 3.18
C ALA A 117 -7.46 11.21 2.18
N THR A 118 -7.03 12.36 1.67
CA THR A 118 -7.65 13.07 0.55
C THR A 118 -6.59 13.46 -0.48
N LYS A 119 -6.97 13.42 -1.75
CA LYS A 119 -6.20 13.90 -2.90
C LYS A 119 -7.07 14.91 -3.65
N THR A 120 -6.69 16.18 -3.60
CA THR A 120 -7.48 17.28 -4.17
C THR A 120 -7.10 17.63 -5.61
N ASN A 121 -5.91 17.22 -6.05
CA ASN A 121 -5.46 17.40 -7.44
C ASN A 121 -5.98 16.24 -8.31
N ALA A 122 -6.56 16.54 -9.47
CA ALA A 122 -7.07 15.55 -10.42
C ALA A 122 -5.98 14.83 -11.24
N ALA A 123 -4.77 15.40 -11.37
CA ALA A 123 -3.69 14.83 -12.14
C ALA A 123 -3.28 13.43 -11.65
N ALA A 124 -2.88 12.55 -12.56
CA ALA A 124 -2.44 11.20 -12.23
C ALA A 124 -1.17 11.24 -11.35
N ALA A 125 -1.26 10.69 -10.14
CA ALA A 125 -0.14 10.62 -9.21
C ALA A 125 -0.28 9.42 -8.27
N ASP A 126 0.84 8.94 -7.74
CA ASP A 126 0.83 7.95 -6.67
C ASP A 126 0.31 8.59 -5.38
N LEU A 127 -0.55 7.86 -4.64
CA LEU A 127 -1.04 8.28 -3.34
C LEU A 127 -0.55 7.30 -2.28
N LYS A 128 0.21 7.83 -1.30
CA LYS A 128 0.71 7.07 -0.14
C LYS A 128 -0.09 7.48 1.09
N VAL A 129 -0.58 6.51 1.85
CA VAL A 129 -1.42 6.74 3.03
C VAL A 129 -0.94 5.83 4.15
N ILE A 130 -0.82 6.38 5.36
CA ILE A 130 -0.53 5.58 6.55
C ILE A 130 -1.82 4.87 6.97
N ILE A 131 -1.74 3.55 7.15
CA ILE A 131 -2.82 2.77 7.75
C ILE A 131 -2.44 2.45 9.22
N PRO A 132 -3.35 2.69 10.17
CA PRO A 132 -3.11 2.33 11.57
C PRO A 132 -3.08 0.80 11.75
N PRO A 133 -2.46 0.31 12.84
CA PRO A 133 -2.58 -1.09 13.23
C PRO A 133 -4.04 -1.50 13.42
N GLY A 134 -4.35 -2.76 13.13
CA GLY A 134 -5.69 -3.29 13.19
C GLY A 134 -5.74 -4.77 12.86
N ASN A 135 -6.47 -5.54 13.66
CA ASN A 135 -6.56 -6.98 13.50
C ASN A 135 -7.68 -7.39 12.55
N GLY A 136 -7.50 -8.54 11.88
CA GLY A 136 -8.52 -9.16 11.06
C GLY A 136 -8.75 -8.50 9.70
N GLU A 137 -9.90 -8.81 9.09
CA GLU A 137 -10.30 -8.25 7.80
C GLU A 137 -10.60 -6.74 7.92
N ARG A 138 -10.16 -5.98 6.92
CA ARG A 138 -10.29 -4.53 6.82
C ARG A 138 -10.99 -4.19 5.51
N THR A 139 -11.84 -3.18 5.53
CA THR A 139 -12.52 -2.67 4.33
C THR A 139 -11.89 -1.36 3.87
N LEU A 140 -11.43 -1.32 2.62
CA LEU A 140 -10.93 -0.11 1.98
C LEU A 140 -11.96 0.38 0.96
N SER A 141 -12.44 1.62 1.13
CA SER A 141 -13.24 2.34 0.13
C SER A 141 -12.45 3.52 -0.41
N VAL A 142 -12.47 3.73 -1.71
CA VAL A 142 -11.87 4.90 -2.36
C VAL A 142 -12.91 5.55 -3.25
N LEU A 143 -13.36 6.74 -2.85
CA LEU A 143 -14.19 7.58 -3.70
C LEU A 143 -13.28 8.34 -4.64
N ILE A 144 -13.60 8.34 -5.93
CA ILE A 144 -12.90 9.10 -6.95
C ILE A 144 -13.86 10.06 -7.62
N GLU A 145 -13.44 11.32 -7.75
CA GLU A 145 -14.12 12.39 -8.47
C GLU A 145 -13.29 12.80 -9.69
N SER A 146 -13.93 12.90 -10.85
CA SER A 146 -13.35 13.46 -12.07
C SER A 146 -14.44 14.06 -12.95
N GLU A 147 -14.06 14.90 -13.93
CA GLU A 147 -15.03 15.46 -14.87
C GLU A 147 -15.73 14.38 -15.71
N THR A 148 -16.99 14.65 -16.09
CA THR A 148 -17.78 13.78 -16.95
C THR A 148 -17.07 13.57 -18.29
N GLY A 149 -17.08 12.34 -18.79
CA GLY A 149 -16.39 11.93 -20.01
C GLY A 149 -14.91 11.62 -19.83
N GLN A 150 -14.35 11.81 -18.63
CA GLN A 150 -12.95 11.48 -18.34
C GLN A 150 -12.77 10.05 -17.81
N ARG A 151 -11.55 9.54 -17.96
CA ARG A 151 -11.12 8.29 -17.33
C ARG A 151 -10.55 8.55 -15.94
N ALA A 152 -11.06 7.85 -14.93
CA ALA A 152 -10.65 8.01 -13.54
C ALA A 152 -10.53 6.66 -12.83
N GLY A 153 -9.66 6.56 -11.82
CA GLY A 153 -9.37 5.28 -11.17
C GLY A 153 -7.91 5.07 -10.79
N PHE A 154 -7.59 3.81 -10.50
CA PHE A 154 -6.23 3.36 -10.27
C PHE A 154 -5.56 3.00 -11.59
N GLY A 155 -4.54 3.74 -11.98
CA GLY A 155 -3.72 3.43 -13.16
C GLY A 155 -2.64 2.37 -12.91
N GLY A 156 -2.57 1.79 -11.71
CA GLY A 156 -1.67 0.70 -11.36
C GLY A 156 -2.19 -0.12 -10.18
N ILE A 157 -1.31 -0.97 -9.63
CA ILE A 157 -1.64 -1.83 -8.49
C ILE A 157 -1.85 -1.01 -7.21
N VAL A 158 -2.59 -1.58 -6.29
CA VAL A 158 -2.75 -1.06 -4.93
C VAL A 158 -2.11 -2.05 -3.96
N THR A 159 -1.25 -1.57 -3.06
CA THR A 159 -0.51 -2.45 -2.13
C THR A 159 -0.51 -1.92 -0.71
N VAL A 160 -0.42 -2.83 0.26
CA VAL A 160 -0.12 -2.53 1.66
C VAL A 160 1.28 -3.04 1.98
N GLN A 161 2.13 -2.15 2.48
CA GLN A 161 3.54 -2.39 2.81
C GLN A 161 3.76 -2.24 4.31
#